data_AF-A0A5N4A6X6-F1
#
_entry.id   AF-A0A5N4A6X6-F1
#
_cell.length_a   1.000
_cell.length_b   1.000
_cell.length_c   1.000
_cell.angle_alpha   90.00
_cell.angle_beta   90.00
_cell.angle_gamma   90.00
#
_symmetry.space_group_name_H-M   'P 1'
#
loop_
_entity.id
_entity.type
_entity.pdbx_description
1 polymer ?
#
loop_
_entity_poly.entity_id
_entity_poly.type
_entity_poly.pdbx_seq_one_letter_code
_entity_poly.pdbx_strand_id
1 'polypeptide(L)'
;MQAPILATILLIYGVNANYNEDCLNLQVSISQKVENEGFHREINWLIESLDLNHDEWSRSYCEIALRLNIPSEMFVNPDEIGELNRTGQISAYIEGYVNVETPAHESNEHQLYVFLRGHDIRKMSVRVPIHLRYQRAVIAGGSVSQIASEIIRPFNQFRRQPTMVFICLSDRPVFNNRRRNFAKNLRSTGHIFKKL
;
A
#
# COMPACT_ATOMS: atom_id res chain seq x y z
N MET A 1 15.45 -17.02 69.93
CA MET A 1 15.06 -16.12 68.82
C MET A 1 15.52 -16.77 67.52
N GLN A 2 14.61 -17.41 66.78
CA GLN A 2 14.86 -18.00 65.46
C GLN A 2 13.70 -17.55 64.56
N ALA A 3 14.02 -16.85 63.46
CA ALA A 3 13.05 -16.42 62.46
C ALA A 3 12.97 -17.48 61.34
N PRO A 4 11.77 -17.86 60.85
CA PRO A 4 11.66 -18.77 59.72
C PRO A 4 11.74 -17.98 58.41
N ILE A 5 12.61 -18.45 57.50
CA ILE A 5 12.75 -17.91 56.15
C ILE A 5 11.63 -18.54 55.29
N LEU A 6 10.65 -17.72 54.90
CA LEU A 6 9.60 -18.08 53.95
C LEU A 6 10.17 -18.10 52.53
N ALA A 7 10.32 -19.30 51.95
CA ALA A 7 10.69 -19.48 50.56
C ALA A 7 9.43 -19.41 49.68
N THR A 8 9.25 -18.30 48.97
CA THR A 8 8.14 -18.11 48.02
C THR A 8 8.48 -18.81 46.70
N ILE A 9 7.79 -19.91 46.38
CA ILE A 9 7.94 -20.63 45.12
C ILE A 9 7.16 -19.88 44.03
N LEU A 10 7.87 -19.33 43.04
CA LEU A 10 7.29 -18.62 41.90
C LEU A 10 7.03 -19.63 40.76
N LEU A 11 5.79 -20.07 40.59
CA LEU A 11 5.38 -20.91 39.47
C LEU A 11 5.15 -20.05 38.22
N ILE A 12 6.13 -20.05 37.31
CA ILE A 12 6.01 -19.41 35.99
C ILE A 12 5.31 -20.42 35.07
N TYR A 13 4.01 -20.27 34.86
CA TYR A 13 3.28 -21.00 33.83
C TYR A 13 3.60 -20.39 32.46
N GLY A 14 4.54 -21.02 31.73
CA GLY A 14 4.80 -20.69 30.33
C GLY A 14 3.69 -21.24 29.44
N VAL A 15 2.87 -20.36 28.87
CA VAL A 15 1.90 -20.73 27.84
C VAL A 15 2.64 -20.75 26.50
N ASN A 16 2.90 -21.94 25.96
CA ASN A 16 3.42 -22.09 24.61
C ASN A 16 2.24 -21.89 23.62
N ALA A 17 2.11 -20.68 23.08
CA ALA A 17 1.20 -20.41 21.99
C ALA A 17 1.85 -20.90 20.67
N ASN A 18 1.45 -22.08 20.20
CA ASN A 18 1.73 -22.50 18.83
C ASN A 18 0.77 -21.77 17.90
N TYR A 19 1.26 -20.75 17.20
CA TYR A 19 0.53 -20.14 16.10
C TYR A 19 0.78 -20.97 14.84
N ASN A 20 -0.21 -21.79 14.47
CA ASN A 20 -0.21 -22.43 13.16
C ASN A 20 -0.64 -21.37 12.14
N GLU A 21 0.30 -20.81 11.39
CA GLU A 21 -0.02 -19.88 10.30
C GLU A 21 -0.53 -20.65 9.09
N ASP A 22 -1.83 -20.98 9.10
CA ASP A 22 -2.52 -21.43 7.90
C ASP A 22 -2.54 -20.25 6.91
N CYS A 23 -1.68 -20.28 5.90
CA CYS A 23 -1.70 -19.32 4.80
C CYS A 23 -3.04 -19.42 4.06
N LEU A 24 -3.81 -18.34 4.01
CA LEU A 24 -5.01 -18.28 3.15
C LEU A 24 -4.59 -18.41 1.69
N ASN A 25 -5.03 -19.48 1.04
CA ASN A 25 -4.90 -19.64 -0.40
C ASN A 25 -6.05 -18.89 -1.08
N LEU A 26 -5.78 -17.67 -1.56
CA LEU A 26 -6.76 -16.85 -2.24
C LEU A 26 -6.58 -16.93 -3.75
N GLN A 27 -7.61 -17.37 -4.47
CA GLN A 27 -7.68 -17.15 -5.91
C GLN A 27 -8.24 -15.75 -6.20
N VAL A 28 -7.33 -14.86 -6.59
CA VAL A 28 -7.66 -13.49 -7.01
C VAL A 28 -7.08 -13.23 -8.39
N SER A 29 -7.90 -12.64 -9.25
CA SER A 29 -7.52 -12.08 -10.54
C SER A 29 -7.53 -10.56 -10.45
N ILE A 30 -6.45 -9.92 -10.90
CA ILE A 30 -6.37 -8.45 -11.00
C ILE A 30 -6.13 -8.09 -12.45
N SER A 31 -7.11 -7.44 -13.07
CA SER A 31 -6.99 -6.88 -14.42
C SER A 31 -6.74 -5.38 -14.32
N GLN A 32 -5.72 -4.89 -15.02
CA GLN A 32 -5.34 -3.47 -15.04
C GLN A 32 -5.58 -2.87 -16.41
N LYS A 33 -6.25 -1.73 -16.44
CA LYS A 33 -6.36 -0.86 -17.59
C LYS A 33 -5.88 0.53 -17.20
N VAL A 34 -5.15 1.19 -18.09
CA VAL A 34 -4.78 2.59 -17.90
C VAL A 34 -5.45 3.40 -18.99
N GLU A 35 -6.07 4.48 -18.56
CA GLU A 35 -6.86 5.38 -19.36
C GLU A 35 -6.26 6.79 -19.30
N ASN A 36 -6.69 7.61 -20.27
CA ASN A 36 -6.20 8.95 -20.55
C ASN A 36 -4.79 9.02 -21.16
N GLU A 37 -4.62 10.04 -22.00
CA GLU A 37 -3.36 10.41 -22.66
C GLU A 37 -2.68 11.56 -21.90
N GLY A 38 -1.36 11.70 -22.05
CA GLY A 38 -0.60 12.80 -21.44
C GLY A 38 -0.10 12.51 -20.02
N PHE A 39 0.01 13.57 -19.21
CA PHE A 39 0.64 13.55 -17.88
C PHE A 39 -0.31 13.13 -16.76
N HIS A 40 -1.61 13.32 -16.90
CA HIS A 40 -2.62 12.81 -15.97
C HIS A 40 -3.21 11.53 -16.55
N ARG A 41 -3.07 10.41 -15.85
CA ARG A 41 -3.62 9.11 -16.23
C ARG A 41 -4.49 8.53 -15.12
N GLU A 42 -5.41 7.66 -15.50
CA GLU A 42 -6.23 6.92 -14.55
C GLU A 42 -5.94 5.43 -14.67
N ILE A 43 -5.64 4.79 -13.54
CA ILE A 43 -5.50 3.35 -13.46
C ILE A 43 -6.79 2.76 -12.94
N ASN A 44 -7.37 1.90 -13.77
CA ASN A 44 -8.57 1.13 -13.49
C ASN A 44 -8.15 -0.31 -13.19
N TRP A 45 -8.33 -0.74 -11.95
CA TRP A 45 -8.18 -2.14 -11.56
C TRP A 45 -9.53 -2.79 -11.39
N LEU A 46 -9.70 -3.92 -12.06
CA LEU A 46 -10.78 -4.86 -11.82
C LEU A 46 -10.22 -6.02 -11.00
N ILE A 47 -10.67 -6.14 -9.76
CA ILE A 47 -10.33 -7.24 -8.86
C ILE A 47 -11.50 -8.22 -8.87
N GLU A 48 -11.21 -9.48 -9.18
CA GLU A 48 -12.19 -10.57 -9.16
C GLU A 48 -11.66 -11.70 -8.29
N SER A 49 -12.50 -12.24 -7.40
CA SER A 49 -12.13 -13.37 -6.55
C SER A 49 -13.24 -14.41 -6.51
N LEU A 50 -12.83 -15.67 -6.57
CA LEU A 50 -13.74 -16.82 -6.48
C LEU A 50 -13.94 -17.29 -5.03
N ASP A 51 -12.94 -17.03 -4.18
CA ASP A 51 -12.85 -17.63 -2.84
C ASP A 51 -13.16 -16.64 -1.70
N LEU A 52 -13.21 -15.33 -1.97
CA LEU A 52 -13.41 -14.31 -0.94
C LEU A 52 -14.89 -14.21 -0.50
N ASN A 53 -15.32 -15.13 0.36
CA ASN A 53 -16.52 -14.93 1.17
C ASN A 53 -16.21 -13.95 2.32
N HIS A 54 -16.95 -12.83 2.36
CA HIS A 54 -16.80 -11.76 3.35
C HIS A 54 -16.85 -12.24 4.81
N ASP A 55 -17.55 -13.34 5.08
CA ASP A 55 -17.74 -13.88 6.42
C ASP A 55 -16.49 -14.53 7.05
N GLU A 56 -15.59 -15.08 6.22
CA GLU A 56 -14.34 -15.68 6.72
C GLU A 56 -13.31 -14.59 7.03
N TRP A 57 -13.25 -13.56 6.18
CA TRP A 57 -12.34 -12.44 6.34
C TRP A 57 -12.74 -11.45 7.43
N SER A 58 -14.03 -11.15 7.58
CA SER A 58 -14.51 -10.22 8.62
C SER A 58 -14.12 -10.66 10.05
N ARG A 59 -13.84 -11.95 10.23
CA ARG A 59 -13.35 -12.54 11.50
C ARG A 59 -11.84 -12.41 11.71
N SER A 60 -11.05 -12.11 10.67
CA SER A 60 -9.59 -12.13 10.74
C SER A 60 -8.97 -10.90 11.42
N TYR A 61 -9.76 -9.88 11.76
CA TYR A 61 -9.26 -8.59 12.25
C TYR A 61 -8.16 -8.02 11.36
N CYS A 62 -8.24 -8.18 10.04
CA CYS A 62 -7.27 -7.62 9.10
C CYS A 62 -8.01 -6.79 8.03
N GLU A 63 -7.29 -5.92 7.31
CA GLU A 63 -7.73 -5.19 6.11
C GLU A 63 -6.90 -5.64 4.88
N ILE A 64 -7.55 -5.92 3.74
CA ILE A 64 -6.88 -6.28 2.49
C ILE A 64 -6.57 -4.97 1.77
N ALA A 65 -5.34 -4.81 1.31
CA ALA A 65 -4.96 -3.66 0.50
C ALA A 65 -4.18 -4.10 -0.74
N LEU A 66 -4.32 -3.30 -1.80
CA LEU A 66 -3.42 -3.32 -2.94
C LEU A 66 -2.27 -2.37 -2.65
N ARG A 67 -1.04 -2.90 -2.57
CA ARG A 67 0.18 -2.11 -2.47
C ARG A 67 0.75 -1.90 -3.87
N LEU A 68 0.96 -0.64 -4.21
CA LEU A 68 1.56 -0.20 -5.45
C LEU A 68 2.82 0.62 -5.14
N ASN A 69 3.94 0.21 -5.73
CA ASN A 69 5.18 0.99 -5.67
C ASN A 69 5.15 2.00 -6.82
N ILE A 70 5.18 3.29 -6.47
CA ILE A 70 5.21 4.40 -7.42
C ILE A 70 6.68 4.80 -7.65
N PRO A 71 7.21 4.65 -8.87
CA PRO A 71 8.58 5.02 -9.17
C PRO A 71 8.72 6.55 -9.22
N SER A 72 9.96 7.04 -9.17
CA SER A 72 10.26 8.47 -9.09
C SER A 72 9.78 9.28 -10.29
N GLU A 73 9.52 8.68 -11.45
CA GLU A 73 8.99 9.38 -12.63
C GLU A 73 7.49 9.65 -12.56
N MET A 74 6.81 9.13 -11.54
CA MET A 74 5.37 9.27 -11.35
C MET A 74 5.03 9.71 -9.93
N PHE A 75 3.81 10.18 -9.77
CA PHE A 75 3.25 10.43 -8.45
C PHE A 75 1.75 10.29 -8.41
N VAL A 76 1.27 10.14 -7.19
CA VAL A 76 -0.16 10.20 -6.87
C VAL A 76 -0.32 11.49 -6.09
N ASN A 77 -1.22 12.37 -6.51
CA ASN A 77 -1.40 13.66 -5.85
C ASN A 77 -2.04 13.46 -4.46
N PRO A 78 -1.37 13.85 -3.36
CA PRO A 78 -1.91 13.68 -2.01
C PRO A 78 -3.24 14.42 -1.78
N ASP A 79 -3.41 15.59 -2.37
CA ASP A 79 -4.63 16.39 -2.23
C ASP A 79 -5.80 15.73 -2.95
N GLU A 80 -5.55 15.20 -4.15
CA GLU A 80 -6.54 14.47 -4.94
C GLU A 80 -6.99 13.18 -4.23
N ILE A 81 -6.04 12.39 -3.71
CA ILE A 81 -6.36 11.20 -2.89
C ILE A 81 -7.08 11.58 -1.61
N GLY A 82 -6.72 12.71 -0.98
CA GLY A 82 -7.43 13.26 0.17
C GLY A 82 -8.91 13.48 -0.12
N GLU A 83 -9.23 14.10 -1.25
CA GLU A 83 -10.61 14.35 -1.68
C GLU A 83 -11.35 13.06 -2.08
N LEU A 84 -10.71 12.14 -2.80
CA LEU A 84 -11.30 10.84 -3.14
C LEU A 84 -11.60 10.01 -1.89
N ASN A 85 -10.73 10.06 -0.88
CA ASN A 85 -10.96 9.45 0.43
C ASN A 85 -12.15 10.12 1.15
N ARG A 86 -12.17 11.46 1.18
CA ARG A 86 -13.22 12.24 1.87
C ARG A 86 -14.61 11.99 1.27
N THR A 87 -14.67 11.81 -0.05
CA THR A 87 -15.92 11.53 -0.79
C THR A 87 -16.29 10.05 -0.81
N GLY A 88 -15.45 9.17 -0.23
CA GLY A 88 -15.69 7.73 -0.19
C GLY A 88 -15.55 7.02 -1.53
N GLN A 89 -14.95 7.66 -2.54
CA GLN A 89 -14.70 7.07 -3.86
C GLN A 89 -13.56 6.05 -3.82
N ILE A 90 -12.60 6.23 -2.92
CA ILE A 90 -11.49 5.31 -2.66
C ILE A 90 -11.22 5.25 -1.15
N SER A 91 -10.57 4.18 -0.69
CA SER A 91 -9.91 4.14 0.61
C SER A 91 -8.43 3.89 0.37
N ALA A 92 -7.62 4.94 0.37
CA ALA A 92 -6.19 4.85 0.05
C ALA A 92 -5.30 5.62 1.04
N TYR A 93 -4.05 5.17 1.14
CA TYR A 93 -3.01 5.77 1.95
C TYR A 93 -1.71 5.85 1.16
N ILE A 94 -1.08 7.03 1.17
CA ILE A 94 0.23 7.26 0.57
C ILE A 94 1.27 7.16 1.69
N GLU A 95 2.22 6.24 1.54
CA GLU A 95 3.38 6.13 2.42
C GLU A 95 4.56 6.90 1.79
N GLY A 96 5.04 7.91 2.52
CA GLY A 96 6.12 8.79 2.09
C GLY A 96 5.67 10.24 1.95
N TYR A 97 6.61 11.11 1.55
CA TYR A 97 6.33 12.51 1.24
C TYR A 97 6.37 12.70 -0.28
N VAL A 98 5.32 13.32 -0.83
CA VAL A 98 5.20 13.59 -2.26
C VAL A 98 5.15 15.10 -2.46
N ASN A 99 6.23 15.67 -3.00
CA ASN A 99 6.20 17.03 -3.56
C ASN A 99 5.79 16.91 -5.03
N VAL A 100 4.67 17.52 -5.42
CA VAL A 100 4.13 17.42 -6.78
C VAL A 100 4.94 18.24 -7.81
N GLU A 101 5.70 19.24 -7.35
CA GLU A 101 6.49 20.14 -8.20
C GLU A 101 7.91 19.62 -8.49
N THR A 102 8.37 18.60 -7.74
CA THR A 102 9.72 18.05 -7.93
C THR A 102 9.81 17.30 -9.26
N PRO A 103 10.83 17.54 -10.10
CA PRO A 103 11.03 16.78 -11.33
C PRO A 103 11.44 15.33 -11.05
N ALA A 104 11.30 14.45 -12.05
CA ALA A 104 11.52 13.01 -11.91
C ALA A 104 12.90 12.65 -11.35
N HIS A 105 13.95 13.35 -11.82
CA HIS A 105 15.35 13.07 -11.45
C HIS A 105 15.75 13.54 -10.05
N GLU A 106 14.89 14.29 -9.36
CA GLU A 106 15.05 14.74 -7.97
C GLU A 106 14.01 14.11 -7.03
N SER A 107 13.08 13.34 -7.60
CA SER A 107 11.99 12.71 -6.88
C SER A 107 12.40 11.34 -6.35
N ASN A 108 11.79 10.94 -5.24
CA ASN A 108 11.93 9.60 -4.68
C ASN A 108 10.71 8.74 -5.03
N GLU A 109 10.90 7.43 -4.99
CA GLU A 109 9.79 6.47 -5.02
C GLU A 109 8.94 6.59 -3.74
N HIS A 110 7.65 6.30 -3.86
CA HIS A 110 6.71 6.23 -2.74
C HIS A 110 5.73 5.07 -2.92
N GLN A 111 4.99 4.74 -1.86
CA GLN A 111 4.04 3.62 -1.92
C GLN A 111 2.61 4.11 -1.77
N LEU A 112 1.70 3.46 -2.50
CA LEU A 112 0.27 3.64 -2.36
C LEU A 112 -0.35 2.33 -1.87
N TYR A 113 -1.16 2.42 -0.83
CA TYR A 113 -1.98 1.33 -0.32
C TYR A 113 -3.44 1.65 -0.61
N VAL A 114 -4.13 0.82 -1.36
CA VAL A 114 -5.57 0.96 -1.60
C VAL A 114 -6.33 -0.17 -0.90
N PHE A 115 -7.07 0.18 0.14
CA PHE A 115 -7.83 -0.76 0.96
C PHE A 115 -9.10 -1.20 0.23
N LEU A 116 -9.23 -2.52 0.07
CA LEU A 116 -10.40 -3.15 -0.52
C LEU A 116 -11.49 -3.25 0.56
N ARG A 117 -12.26 -2.17 0.70
CA ARG A 117 -13.39 -2.11 1.64
C ARG A 117 -14.70 -2.38 0.90
N GLY A 118 -15.49 -3.31 1.44
CA GLY A 118 -16.80 -3.66 0.90
C GLY A 118 -17.24 -5.05 1.34
N HIS A 119 -18.55 -5.32 1.22
CA HIS A 119 -19.14 -6.61 1.57
C HIS A 119 -18.96 -7.67 0.49
N ASP A 120 -18.49 -7.30 -0.71
CA ASP A 120 -18.28 -8.25 -1.81
C ASP A 120 -16.99 -7.93 -2.58
N ILE A 121 -15.94 -8.71 -2.33
CA ILE A 121 -14.66 -8.64 -3.06
C ILE A 121 -14.68 -9.57 -4.29
N ARG A 122 -15.78 -10.30 -4.54
CA ARG A 122 -15.90 -11.18 -5.72
C ARG A 122 -15.72 -10.40 -7.01
N LYS A 123 -16.16 -9.14 -7.03
CA LYS A 123 -15.91 -8.20 -8.11
C LYS A 123 -15.90 -6.76 -7.62
N MET A 124 -14.74 -6.11 -7.70
CA MET A 124 -14.56 -4.71 -7.31
C MET A 124 -13.78 -3.95 -8.39
N SER A 125 -14.19 -2.70 -8.65
CA SER A 125 -13.44 -1.77 -9.48
C SER A 125 -12.83 -0.68 -8.62
N VAL A 126 -11.55 -0.40 -8.85
CA VAL A 126 -10.78 0.64 -8.15
C VAL A 126 -10.14 1.55 -9.17
N ARG A 127 -10.28 2.86 -8.96
CA ARG A 127 -9.73 3.90 -9.83
C ARG A 127 -8.71 4.73 -9.08
N VAL A 128 -7.50 4.84 -9.63
CA VAL A 128 -6.39 5.58 -9.03
C VAL A 128 -5.85 6.60 -10.03
N PRO A 129 -5.92 7.91 -9.72
CA PRO A 129 -5.26 8.92 -10.54
C PRO A 129 -3.75 8.87 -10.34
N ILE A 130 -3.00 8.88 -11.44
CA ILE A 130 -1.53 8.92 -11.46
C ILE A 130 -1.07 10.03 -12.39
N HIS A 131 -0.05 10.74 -11.94
CA HIS A 131 0.56 11.84 -12.65
C HIS A 131 1.99 11.49 -13.02
N LEU A 132 2.40 11.83 -14.25
CA LEU A 132 3.80 11.77 -14.65
C LEU A 132 4.53 13.04 -14.19
N ARG A 133 5.81 12.88 -13.86
CA ARG A 133 6.68 14.02 -13.56
C ARG A 133 7.41 14.52 -14.80
N TYR A 134 7.76 15.80 -14.76
CA TYR A 134 8.66 16.39 -15.73
C TYR A 134 10.03 15.71 -15.70
N GLN A 135 10.54 15.41 -16.89
CA GLN A 135 11.86 14.83 -17.09
C GLN A 135 12.92 15.92 -17.18
N ARG A 136 14.20 15.55 -17.10
CA ARG A 136 15.29 16.52 -17.16
C ARG A 136 15.31 17.19 -18.54
N ALA A 137 15.34 18.52 -18.55
CA ALA A 137 15.51 19.26 -19.80
C ALA A 137 16.87 18.95 -20.45
N VAL A 138 16.87 18.65 -21.75
CA VAL A 138 18.10 18.41 -22.52
C VAL A 138 18.54 19.70 -23.19
N ILE A 139 19.79 20.11 -22.97
CA ILE A 139 20.38 21.39 -23.40
C ILE A 139 20.28 21.60 -24.92
N ALA A 140 20.27 20.52 -25.71
CA ALA A 140 20.25 20.58 -27.16
C ALA A 140 18.84 20.79 -27.78
N GLY A 141 17.77 20.92 -26.99
CA GLY A 141 16.40 20.95 -27.50
C GLY A 141 16.04 19.62 -28.16
N GLY A 142 15.71 18.62 -27.35
CA GLY A 142 15.48 17.25 -27.83
C GLY A 142 14.35 17.14 -28.86
N SER A 143 14.59 16.37 -29.93
CA SER A 143 13.56 16.02 -30.92
C SER A 143 12.43 15.21 -30.26
N VAL A 144 11.20 15.37 -30.77
CA VAL A 144 9.95 14.75 -30.27
C VAL A 144 10.06 13.25 -29.96
N SER A 145 10.92 12.51 -30.67
CA SER A 145 11.16 11.08 -30.46
C SER A 145 11.88 10.73 -29.14
N GLN A 146 12.77 11.59 -28.64
CA GLN A 146 13.48 11.38 -27.38
C GLN A 146 12.54 11.60 -26.19
N ILE A 147 11.75 12.68 -26.25
CA ILE A 147 10.73 13.02 -25.26
C ILE A 147 9.64 11.93 -25.17
N ALA A 148 9.18 11.42 -26.32
CA ALA A 148 8.21 10.32 -26.35
C ALA A 148 8.74 9.06 -25.65
N SER A 149 10.02 8.72 -25.87
CA SER A 149 10.62 7.54 -25.24
C SER A 149 10.76 7.68 -23.71
N GLU A 150 11.00 8.89 -23.21
CA GLU A 150 11.06 9.20 -21.77
C GLU A 150 9.68 9.21 -21.08
N ILE A 151 8.61 9.51 -21.81
CA ILE A 151 7.23 9.43 -21.30
C ILE A 151 6.69 7.99 -21.33
N ILE A 152 7.08 7.20 -22.35
CA ILE A 152 6.58 5.84 -22.58
C ILE A 152 7.31 4.80 -21.71
N ARG A 153 8.62 4.97 -21.46
CA ARG A 153 9.43 3.99 -20.71
C ARG A 153 8.99 3.78 -19.25
N PRO A 154 8.72 4.83 -18.44
CA PRO A 154 8.27 4.65 -17.06
C PRO A 154 6.99 3.85 -17.00
N PHE A 155 6.12 4.03 -18.01
CA PHE A 155 4.82 3.38 -18.06
C PHE A 155 4.90 1.90 -18.42
N ASN A 156 5.78 1.48 -19.34
CA ASN A 156 6.00 0.06 -19.62
C ASN A 156 6.57 -0.68 -18.39
N GLN A 157 7.37 0.00 -17.57
CA GLN A 157 7.86 -0.52 -16.29
C GLN A 157 6.76 -0.56 -15.21
N PHE A 158 5.75 0.30 -15.33
CA PHE A 158 4.57 0.39 -14.47
C PHE A 158 3.43 -0.57 -14.79
N ARG A 159 3.57 -1.42 -15.81
CA ARG A 159 2.64 -2.54 -16.02
C ARG A 159 2.72 -3.63 -14.94
N ARG A 160 3.57 -3.46 -13.93
CA ARG A 160 3.61 -4.39 -12.80
C ARG A 160 2.29 -4.26 -12.04
N GLN A 161 1.57 -5.38 -11.92
CA GLN A 161 0.35 -5.45 -11.16
C GLN A 161 0.61 -5.07 -9.69
N PRO A 162 -0.36 -4.43 -9.01
CA PRO A 162 -0.24 -4.16 -7.59
C PRO A 162 -0.08 -5.48 -6.83
N THR A 163 0.67 -5.45 -5.73
CA THR A 163 0.80 -6.59 -4.84
C THR A 163 -0.35 -6.56 -3.83
N MET A 164 -1.15 -7.62 -3.77
CA MET A 164 -2.13 -7.76 -2.68
C MET A 164 -1.39 -8.02 -1.36
N VAL A 165 -1.75 -7.27 -0.32
CA VAL A 165 -1.18 -7.38 1.03
C VAL A 165 -2.29 -7.45 2.06
N PHE A 166 -2.05 -8.23 3.12
CA PHE A 166 -2.92 -8.29 4.29
C PHE A 166 -2.34 -7.42 5.40
N ILE A 167 -3.18 -6.57 6.00
CA ILE A 167 -2.77 -5.63 7.04
C ILE A 167 -3.60 -5.93 8.30
N CYS A 168 -3.01 -6.60 9.28
CA CYS A 168 -3.72 -7.11 10.46
C CYS A 168 -3.69 -6.15 11.65
N LEU A 169 -4.79 -6.12 12.41
CA LEU A 169 -5.00 -5.18 13.50
C LEU A 169 -4.22 -5.52 14.78
N SER A 170 -3.50 -6.65 14.85
CA SER A 170 -2.48 -6.87 15.87
C SER A 170 -1.31 -5.87 15.78
N ASP A 171 -1.19 -5.14 14.66
CA ASP A 171 -0.24 -4.04 14.45
C ASP A 171 -0.80 -2.66 14.89
N ARG A 172 -1.92 -2.62 15.64
CA ARG A 172 -2.69 -1.39 15.92
C ARG A 172 -2.14 -0.32 16.86
N PRO A 173 -1.13 -0.47 17.74
CA PRO A 173 -0.71 0.69 18.54
C PRO A 173 -0.14 1.81 17.64
N VAL A 174 0.11 1.53 16.35
CA VAL A 174 0.70 2.44 15.39
C VAL A 174 -0.30 3.14 14.47
N PHE A 175 -1.46 2.54 14.14
CA PHE A 175 -2.33 3.07 13.07
C PHE A 175 -3.50 3.95 13.53
N ASN A 176 -4.02 3.77 14.75
CA ASN A 176 -5.22 4.51 15.17
C ASN A 176 -4.92 5.90 15.78
N ASN A 177 -3.71 6.09 16.34
CA ASN A 177 -3.23 7.41 16.78
C ASN A 177 -2.67 8.26 15.62
N ARG A 178 -2.60 7.69 14.41
CA ARG A 178 -1.94 8.24 13.22
C ARG A 178 -2.81 9.09 12.32
N ARG A 179 -4.13 9.17 12.55
CA ARG A 179 -5.02 10.06 11.80
C ARG A 179 -4.90 11.53 12.19
N ARG A 180 -4.12 11.87 13.23
CA ARG A 180 -3.97 13.26 13.71
C ARG A 180 -2.56 13.82 13.80
N ASN A 181 -1.49 13.03 13.86
CA ASN A 181 -0.11 13.53 13.82
C ASN A 181 0.84 12.37 13.51
N PHE A 182 1.43 12.30 12.31
CA PHE A 182 2.51 11.34 12.06
C PHE A 182 3.59 11.86 11.12
N ALA A 183 4.21 12.95 11.53
CA ALA A 183 5.63 13.14 11.33
C ALA A 183 6.32 12.73 12.64
N LYS A 184 7.12 11.66 12.57
CA LYS A 184 8.21 11.23 13.49
C LYS A 184 8.12 9.74 13.87
N ASN A 185 9.21 9.05 13.56
CA ASN A 185 9.61 7.69 13.96
C ASN A 185 9.10 6.50 13.14
N LEU A 186 9.93 6.13 12.16
CA LEU A 186 10.12 4.77 11.65
C LEU A 186 11.62 4.46 11.63
N ARG A 187 12.15 4.01 12.77
CA ARG A 187 13.32 3.13 12.85
C ARG A 187 12.99 2.08 13.90
N SER A 188 13.37 0.84 13.63
CA SER A 188 13.12 -0.35 14.44
C SER A 188 11.69 -0.89 14.38
N THR A 189 11.42 -1.74 13.39
CA THR A 189 11.14 -3.18 13.62
C THR A 189 11.06 -3.86 12.25
N GLY A 190 12.02 -4.74 11.97
CA GLY A 190 11.94 -5.63 10.83
C GLY A 190 10.91 -6.71 11.12
N HIS A 191 9.82 -6.74 10.36
CA HIS A 191 8.93 -7.89 10.30
C HIS A 191 8.64 -8.25 8.85
N ILE A 192 8.59 -9.55 8.64
CA ILE A 192 8.78 -10.30 7.41
C ILE A 192 7.58 -10.08 6.48
N PHE A 193 7.80 -9.43 5.34
CA PHE A 193 6.89 -9.51 4.20
C PHE A 193 7.20 -10.81 3.44
N LYS A 194 6.37 -11.85 3.59
CA LYS A 194 6.39 -12.97 2.65
C LYS A 194 5.68 -12.55 1.37
N LYS A 195 6.47 -12.49 0.30
CA LYS A 195 6.02 -12.38 -1.08
C LYS A 195 5.28 -13.68 -1.44
N LEU A 196 4.03 -13.57 -1.89
CA LEU A 196 3.35 -14.65 -2.60
C LEU A 196 4.04 -14.88 -3.95
#